data_AF-A0A4P6H855-F1
#
_entry.id   AF-A0A4P6H855-F1
#
_cell.length_a   1.000
_cell.length_b   1.000
_cell.length_c   1.000
_cell.angle_alpha   90.00
_cell.angle_beta   90.00
_cell.angle_gamma   90.00
#
_symmetry.space_group_name_H-M   'P 1'
#
loop_
_entity.id
_entity.type
_entity.pdbx_description
1 polymer ?
#
loop_
_entity_poly.entity_id
_entity_poly.type
_entity_poly.pdbx_seq_one_letter_code
_entity_poly.pdbx_strand_id
1 'polypeptide(L)'
;MDFFNIPKLIEQGVYDVMMWILFFPLTVLRMIVSPRRTLRYVREQAALDPDTAFSDAMRPALFLAIAIILGSFISPDDIDVLRATSSSALGKMVYGSWTSVTAFSMIALCLVPLVGALLLDLLTPGRVSRESLRVPFDQQCYIGAPSILVLTFLGGVGPSLLGLTVSGIAVAAALAWVLVVEYFYFRDNSELRPLVCMALVLATLFGGLVLIVLAALLVTGVSR
;
A
#
# COMPACT_ATOMS: atom_id res chain seq x y z
N MET A 1 -26.57 -20.15 -0.52
CA MET A 1 -26.62 -18.68 -0.70
C MET A 1 -27.85 -18.19 0.02
N ASP A 2 -27.71 -17.71 1.26
CA ASP A 2 -28.83 -17.22 2.06
C ASP A 2 -29.17 -15.77 1.69
N PHE A 3 -30.12 -15.61 0.78
CA PHE A 3 -30.73 -14.31 0.47
C PHE A 3 -31.46 -13.70 1.69
N PHE A 4 -31.75 -14.50 2.73
CA PHE A 4 -32.32 -14.06 4.00
C PHE A 4 -31.32 -13.32 4.92
N ASN A 5 -30.04 -13.28 4.58
CA ASN A 5 -29.01 -12.55 5.33
C ASN A 5 -28.60 -11.22 4.69
N ILE A 6 -29.23 -10.81 3.58
CA ILE A 6 -28.91 -9.54 2.91
C ILE A 6 -29.08 -8.33 3.85
N PRO A 7 -30.17 -8.21 4.65
CA PRO A 7 -30.30 -7.09 5.58
C PRO A 7 -29.18 -7.06 6.63
N LYS A 8 -28.81 -8.22 7.17
CA LYS A 8 -27.73 -8.36 8.15
C LYS A 8 -26.36 -8.04 7.56
N LEU A 9 -26.10 -8.45 6.33
CA LEU A 9 -24.88 -8.12 5.59
C LEU A 9 -24.79 -6.62 5.28
N ILE A 10 -25.91 -5.97 4.97
CA ILE A 10 -25.97 -4.52 4.78
C ILE A 10 -25.71 -3.80 6.10
N GLU A 11 -26.38 -4.21 7.18
CA GLU A 11 -26.20 -3.63 8.52
C GLU A 11 -24.75 -3.77 8.99
N GLN A 12 -24.17 -4.96 8.87
CA GLN A 12 -22.78 -5.23 9.20
C GLN A 12 -21.82 -4.43 8.31
N GLY A 13 -22.09 -4.35 7.00
CA GLY A 13 -21.28 -3.55 6.07
C GLY A 13 -21.34 -2.05 6.39
N VAL A 14 -22.51 -1.51 6.74
CA VAL A 14 -22.65 -0.10 7.14
C VAL A 14 -21.91 0.16 8.45
N TYR A 15 -22.06 -0.73 9.44
CA TYR A 15 -21.32 -0.64 10.70
C TYR A 15 -19.80 -0.67 10.46
N ASP A 16 -19.31 -1.58 9.61
CA ASP A 16 -17.90 -1.69 9.25
C ASP A 16 -17.40 -0.40 8.58
N VAL A 17 -18.16 0.15 7.62
CA VAL A 17 -17.82 1.42 6.96
C VAL A 17 -17.79 2.59 7.95
N MET A 18 -18.75 2.67 8.88
CA MET A 18 -18.74 3.68 9.93
C MET A 18 -17.50 3.54 10.82
N MET A 19 -17.12 2.30 11.14
CA MET A 19 -15.92 2.01 11.92
C MET A 19 -14.64 2.38 11.16
N TRP A 20 -14.60 2.25 9.83
CA TRP A 20 -13.44 2.68 9.04
C TRP A 20 -13.15 4.18 9.17
N ILE A 21 -14.18 5.03 9.32
CA ILE A 21 -14.00 6.48 9.52
C ILE A 21 -13.15 6.77 10.77
N LEU A 22 -13.30 5.97 11.82
CA LEU A 22 -12.53 6.09 13.06
C LEU A 22 -11.21 5.33 12.98
N PHE A 23 -11.25 4.07 12.55
CA PHE A 23 -10.06 3.21 12.57
C PHE A 23 -9.02 3.57 11.52
N PHE A 24 -9.40 4.10 10.35
CA PHE A 24 -8.44 4.51 9.34
C PHE A 24 -7.47 5.59 9.87
N PRO A 25 -7.91 6.78 10.31
CA PRO A 25 -7.00 7.81 10.78
C PRO A 25 -6.22 7.39 12.04
N LEU A 26 -6.84 6.61 12.94
CA LEU A 26 -6.15 6.07 14.10
C LEU A 26 -5.04 5.08 13.70
N THR A 27 -5.30 4.23 12.70
CA THR A 27 -4.31 3.27 12.18
C THR A 27 -3.17 3.99 11.47
N VAL A 28 -3.47 5.02 10.65
CA VAL A 28 -2.45 5.90 10.04
C VAL A 28 -1.57 6.54 11.11
N LEU A 29 -2.19 7.19 12.11
CA LEU A 29 -1.46 7.89 13.16
C LEU A 29 -0.59 6.93 13.98
N ARG A 30 -1.15 5.78 14.37
CA ARG A 30 -0.42 4.73 15.10
C ARG A 30 0.80 4.25 14.31
N MET A 31 0.63 4.04 12.99
CA MET A 31 1.71 3.60 12.12
C MET A 31 2.80 4.67 11.94
N ILE A 32 2.43 5.94 11.74
CA ILE A 32 3.38 7.05 11.59
C ILE A 32 4.19 7.28 12.88
N VAL A 33 3.51 7.33 14.03
CA VAL A 33 4.12 7.67 15.33
C VAL A 33 4.91 6.50 15.92
N SER A 34 4.45 5.26 15.74
CA SER A 34 5.03 4.09 16.37
C SER A 34 5.11 2.89 15.40
N PRO A 35 5.86 3.01 14.29
CA PRO A 35 5.85 2.02 13.22
C PRO A 35 6.26 0.63 13.71
N ARG A 36 7.37 0.50 14.45
CA ARG A 36 7.85 -0.79 14.96
C ARG A 36 6.84 -1.49 15.88
N ARG A 37 6.19 -0.74 16.79
CA ARG A 37 5.15 -1.28 17.68
C ARG A 37 3.94 -1.75 16.88
N THR A 38 3.56 -0.99 15.86
CA THR A 38 2.44 -1.32 14.97
C THR A 38 2.74 -2.57 14.15
N LEU A 39 3.93 -2.68 13.57
CA LEU A 39 4.33 -3.86 12.82
C LEU A 39 4.36 -5.12 13.70
N ARG A 40 4.80 -5.01 14.96
CA ARG A 40 4.72 -6.13 15.92
C ARG A 40 3.26 -6.51 16.21
N TYR A 41 2.38 -5.53 16.43
CA TYR A 41 0.95 -5.78 16.58
C TYR A 41 0.36 -6.50 15.36
N VAL A 42 0.69 -6.05 14.14
CA VAL A 42 0.24 -6.70 12.90
C VAL A 42 0.73 -8.15 12.82
N ARG A 43 1.97 -8.42 13.22
CA ARG A 43 2.53 -9.78 13.26
C ARG A 43 1.74 -10.70 14.19
N GLU A 44 1.43 -10.21 15.39
CA GLU A 44 0.65 -10.94 16.40
C GLU A 44 -0.78 -11.21 15.91
N GLN A 45 -1.43 -10.21 15.31
CA GLN A 45 -2.79 -10.31 14.80
C GLN A 45 -2.92 -11.22 13.57
N ALA A 46 -1.93 -11.23 12.68
CA ALA A 46 -1.96 -12.07 11.48
C ALA A 46 -1.91 -13.57 11.79
N ALA A 47 -1.47 -13.96 12.99
CA ALA A 47 -1.49 -15.33 13.49
C ALA A 47 -2.81 -15.72 14.19
N LEU A 48 -3.70 -14.77 14.46
CA LEU A 48 -5.00 -15.02 15.11
C LEU A 48 -6.07 -15.48 14.10
N ASP A 49 -7.19 -15.93 14.66
CA ASP A 49 -8.37 -16.30 13.89
C ASP A 49 -8.86 -15.13 13.01
N PRO A 50 -9.14 -15.34 11.71
CA PRO A 50 -9.58 -14.28 10.79
C PRO A 50 -10.81 -13.49 11.24
N ASP A 51 -11.68 -14.04 12.09
CA ASP A 51 -12.90 -13.38 12.55
C ASP A 51 -12.63 -12.42 13.72
N THR A 52 -11.57 -12.66 14.49
CA THR A 52 -11.19 -11.85 15.66
C THR A 52 -9.97 -10.97 15.43
N ALA A 53 -9.16 -11.30 14.43
CA ALA A 53 -7.97 -10.55 14.07
C ALA A 53 -8.32 -9.11 13.65
N PHE A 54 -7.49 -8.16 14.09
CA PHE A 54 -7.63 -6.73 13.80
C PHE A 54 -8.93 -6.11 14.36
N SER A 55 -9.35 -6.47 15.57
CA SER A 55 -10.48 -5.79 16.24
C SER A 55 -10.23 -4.30 16.52
N ASP A 56 -8.96 -3.92 16.70
CA ASP A 56 -8.56 -2.59 17.17
C ASP A 56 -7.84 -1.75 16.10
N ALA A 57 -7.85 -2.21 14.86
CA ALA A 57 -7.19 -1.58 13.71
C ALA A 57 -7.79 -2.07 12.39
N MET A 58 -7.44 -1.44 11.27
CA MET A 58 -7.93 -1.90 9.96
C MET A 58 -7.21 -3.15 9.47
N ARG A 59 -7.92 -4.02 8.74
CA ARG A 59 -7.29 -5.16 8.07
C ARG A 59 -6.23 -4.66 7.06
N PRO A 60 -5.08 -5.33 6.92
CA PRO A 60 -3.93 -4.81 6.17
C PRO A 60 -4.20 -4.42 4.71
N ALA A 61 -4.73 -5.34 3.90
CA ALA A 61 -5.02 -5.07 2.49
C ALA A 61 -6.09 -3.98 2.32
N LEU A 62 -7.08 -3.96 3.21
CA LEU A 62 -8.13 -2.94 3.21
C LEU A 62 -7.58 -1.56 3.60
N PHE A 63 -6.67 -1.50 4.57
CA PHE A 63 -5.99 -0.27 4.98
C PHE A 63 -5.22 0.36 3.82
N LEU A 64 -4.47 -0.46 3.07
CA LEU A 64 -3.78 -0.04 1.86
C LEU A 64 -4.75 0.41 0.76
N ALA A 65 -5.80 -0.36 0.51
CA ALA A 65 -6.80 -0.04 -0.51
C ALA A 65 -7.48 1.32 -0.24
N ILE A 66 -7.87 1.59 1.01
CA ILE A 66 -8.48 2.88 1.40
C ILE A 66 -7.48 4.03 1.24
N ALA A 67 -6.21 3.83 1.60
CA ALA A 67 -5.18 4.85 1.38
C ALA A 67 -5.00 5.19 -0.12
N ILE A 68 -5.05 4.19 -0.99
CA ILE A 68 -4.99 4.38 -2.45
C ILE A 68 -6.22 5.14 -2.94
N ILE A 69 -7.43 4.73 -2.54
CA ILE A 69 -8.68 5.41 -2.91
C ILE A 69 -8.62 6.89 -2.51
N LEU A 70 -8.24 7.18 -1.27
CA LEU A 70 -8.12 8.55 -0.77
C LEU A 70 -7.05 9.33 -1.54
N GLY A 71 -5.90 8.71 -1.83
CA GLY A 71 -4.86 9.29 -2.66
C GLY A 71 -5.39 9.70 -4.04
N SER A 72 -6.17 8.84 -4.69
CA SER A 72 -6.80 9.11 -6.00
C SER A 72 -7.84 10.23 -5.97
N PHE A 73 -8.37 10.60 -4.79
CA PHE A 73 -9.21 11.80 -4.64
C PHE A 73 -8.40 13.08 -4.37
N ILE A 74 -7.27 12.96 -3.67
CA ILE A 74 -6.41 14.09 -3.31
C ILE A 74 -5.67 14.61 -4.54
N SER A 75 -5.06 13.70 -5.29
CA SER A 75 -4.37 13.99 -6.54
C SER A 75 -5.08 13.19 -7.62
N PRO A 76 -6.20 13.68 -8.16
CA PRO A 76 -6.80 13.03 -9.30
C PRO A 76 -5.75 12.98 -10.39
N ASP A 77 -5.39 11.76 -10.81
CA ASP A 77 -4.53 11.59 -11.97
C ASP A 77 -5.15 12.40 -13.12
N ASP A 78 -4.33 13.05 -13.94
CA ASP A 78 -4.81 13.67 -15.17
C ASP A 78 -5.20 12.56 -16.15
N ILE A 79 -6.37 11.96 -15.91
CA ILE A 79 -6.91 10.81 -16.65
C ILE A 79 -6.95 11.15 -18.14
N ASP A 80 -7.24 12.40 -18.50
CA ASP A 80 -7.25 12.85 -19.88
C ASP A 80 -5.85 12.85 -20.51
N VAL A 81 -4.81 13.22 -19.76
CA VAL A 81 -3.41 13.15 -20.22
C VAL A 81 -2.96 11.69 -20.36
N LEU A 82 -3.28 10.85 -19.36
CA LEU A 82 -2.96 9.41 -19.38
C LEU A 82 -3.68 8.68 -20.53
N ARG A 83 -4.96 9.01 -20.77
CA ARG A 83 -5.75 8.48 -21.88
C ARG A 83 -5.22 8.94 -23.23
N ALA A 84 -4.86 10.22 -23.37
CA ALA A 84 -4.25 10.75 -24.59
C ALA A 84 -2.90 10.10 -24.92
N THR A 85 -2.13 9.74 -23.90
CA THR A 85 -0.84 9.05 -24.03
C THR A 85 -1.00 7.55 -24.34
N SER A 86 -2.19 7.00 -24.16
CA SER A 86 -2.47 5.57 -24.33
C SER A 86 -2.95 5.22 -25.74
N SER A 87 -2.09 4.55 -26.51
CA SER A 87 -2.44 4.07 -27.85
C SER A 87 -3.12 2.70 -27.82
N SER A 88 -2.90 1.91 -26.76
CA SER A 88 -3.43 0.55 -26.62
C SER A 88 -4.92 0.49 -26.23
N ALA A 89 -5.62 -0.57 -26.63
CA ALA A 89 -7.01 -0.82 -26.22
C ALA A 89 -7.15 -1.00 -24.70
N LEU A 90 -6.17 -1.65 -24.08
CA LEU A 90 -6.12 -1.87 -22.63
C LEU A 90 -5.90 -0.56 -21.88
N GLY A 91 -5.08 0.34 -22.42
CA GLY A 91 -4.85 1.69 -21.89
C GLY A 91 -6.10 2.55 -21.92
N LYS A 92 -6.86 2.51 -23.01
CA LYS A 92 -8.15 3.22 -23.09
C LYS A 92 -9.18 2.69 -22.09
N MET A 93 -9.14 1.40 -21.75
CA MET A 93 -10.01 0.80 -20.73
C MET A 93 -9.59 1.20 -19.31
N VAL A 94 -8.29 1.12 -19.01
CA VAL A 94 -7.72 1.42 -17.69
C VAL A 94 -7.83 2.92 -17.37
N TYR A 95 -7.44 3.79 -18.31
CA TYR A 95 -7.57 5.25 -18.17
C TYR A 95 -8.93 5.77 -18.68
N GLY A 96 -9.92 4.88 -18.84
CA GLY A 96 -11.26 5.24 -19.27
C GLY A 96 -12.07 5.95 -18.20
N SER A 97 -11.88 5.56 -16.93
CA SER A 97 -12.63 6.10 -15.79
C SER A 97 -11.76 6.18 -14.53
N TRP A 98 -12.12 7.06 -13.60
CA TRP A 98 -11.46 7.16 -12.30
C TRP A 98 -11.48 5.82 -11.54
N THR A 99 -12.59 5.10 -11.60
CA THR A 99 -12.74 3.77 -10.98
C THR A 99 -11.76 2.76 -11.58
N SER A 100 -11.61 2.74 -12.90
CA SER A 100 -10.68 1.84 -13.59
C SER A 100 -9.21 2.15 -13.22
N VAL A 101 -8.84 3.43 -13.18
CA VAL A 101 -7.50 3.87 -12.78
C VAL A 101 -7.23 3.50 -11.33
N THR A 102 -8.16 3.78 -10.43
CA THR A 102 -8.02 3.47 -9.01
C THR A 102 -7.90 1.96 -8.77
N ALA A 103 -8.71 1.15 -9.46
CA ALA A 103 -8.62 -0.30 -9.38
C ALA A 103 -7.28 -0.84 -9.92
N PHE A 104 -6.78 -0.27 -11.02
CA PHE A 104 -5.45 -0.59 -11.53
C PHE A 104 -4.35 -0.21 -10.52
N SER A 105 -4.43 0.98 -9.93
CA SER A 105 -3.50 1.45 -8.90
C SER A 105 -3.51 0.55 -7.68
N MET A 106 -4.67 0.03 -7.25
CA MET A 106 -4.72 -0.96 -6.17
C MET A 106 -3.88 -2.19 -6.48
N ILE A 107 -4.03 -2.77 -7.67
CA ILE A 107 -3.27 -3.95 -8.08
C ILE A 107 -1.78 -3.61 -8.20
N ALA A 108 -1.44 -2.55 -8.92
CA ALA A 108 -0.06 -2.15 -9.18
C ALA A 108 0.69 -1.78 -7.89
N LEU A 109 0.06 -1.02 -6.99
CA LEU A 109 0.67 -0.61 -5.73
C LEU A 109 0.70 -1.75 -4.71
N CYS A 110 -0.18 -2.75 -4.79
CA CYS A 110 -0.07 -3.98 -4.00
C CYS A 110 1.11 -4.87 -4.42
N LEU A 111 1.73 -4.63 -5.58
CA LEU A 111 2.95 -5.36 -5.96
C LEU A 111 4.13 -4.98 -5.06
N VAL A 112 4.21 -3.73 -4.60
CA VAL A 112 5.29 -3.27 -3.70
C VAL A 112 5.33 -4.07 -2.39
N PRO A 113 4.23 -4.16 -1.60
CA PRO A 113 4.25 -4.94 -0.38
C PRO A 113 4.43 -6.44 -0.65
N LEU A 114 3.99 -6.94 -1.80
CA LEU A 114 4.25 -8.32 -2.21
C LEU A 114 5.73 -8.58 -2.48
N VAL A 115 6.43 -7.65 -3.13
CA VAL A 115 7.89 -7.75 -3.33
C VAL A 115 8.62 -7.76 -1.99
N GLY A 116 8.29 -6.84 -1.08
CA GLY A 116 8.91 -6.79 0.25
C GLY A 116 8.66 -8.07 1.07
N ALA A 117 7.44 -8.61 0.99
CA ALA A 117 7.08 -9.89 1.60
C ALA A 117 7.88 -11.06 1.01
N LEU A 118 7.94 -11.14 -0.32
CA LEU A 118 8.64 -12.20 -1.04
C LEU A 118 10.15 -12.16 -0.79
N LEU A 119 10.75 -10.98 -0.80
CA LEU A 119 12.19 -10.81 -0.55
C LEU A 119 12.59 -11.25 0.86
N LEU A 120 11.75 -10.96 1.86
CA LEU A 120 11.96 -11.47 3.21
C LEU A 120 11.90 -13.00 3.22
N ASP A 121 10.82 -13.57 2.70
CA ASP A 121 10.56 -15.02 2.74
C ASP A 121 11.61 -15.83 1.98
N LEU A 122 12.09 -15.32 0.83
CA LEU A 122 13.16 -15.93 0.04
C LEU A 122 14.52 -15.98 0.77
N LEU A 123 14.74 -15.09 1.74
CA LEU A 123 16.01 -14.99 2.47
C LEU A 123 15.92 -15.50 3.90
N THR A 124 14.74 -15.93 4.34
CA THR A 124 14.54 -16.66 5.59
C THR A 124 14.42 -18.16 5.34
N PRO A 125 14.89 -19.02 6.26
CA PRO A 125 14.75 -20.47 6.09
C PRO A 125 13.28 -20.90 5.99
N GLY A 126 12.91 -21.61 4.93
CA GLY A 126 11.55 -22.08 4.73
C GLY A 126 11.22 -22.36 3.27
N ARG A 127 9.97 -22.74 2.99
CA ARG A 127 9.44 -22.83 1.63
C ARG A 127 8.48 -21.67 1.43
N VAL A 128 8.66 -20.93 0.34
CA VAL A 128 7.72 -19.87 -0.05
C VAL A 128 6.34 -20.49 -0.26
N SER A 129 5.37 -20.01 0.49
CA SER A 129 4.00 -20.49 0.51
C SER A 129 3.05 -19.32 0.78
N ARG A 130 1.75 -19.56 0.54
CA ARG A 130 0.73 -18.56 0.87
C ARG A 130 0.71 -18.20 2.35
N GLU A 131 0.98 -19.18 3.21
CA GLU A 131 0.97 -19.00 4.66
C GLU A 131 2.19 -18.21 5.13
N SER A 132 3.39 -18.52 4.61
CA SER A 132 4.62 -17.81 4.96
C SER A 132 4.59 -16.35 4.51
N LEU A 133 3.98 -16.05 3.36
CA LEU A 133 3.87 -14.68 2.84
C LEU A 133 2.80 -13.81 3.51
N ARG A 134 1.82 -14.42 4.20
CA ARG A 134 0.68 -13.67 4.76
C ARG A 134 1.13 -12.58 5.72
N VAL A 135 1.93 -12.95 6.73
CA VAL A 135 2.36 -12.01 7.77
C VAL A 135 3.29 -10.92 7.22
N PRO A 136 4.33 -11.24 6.41
CA PRO A 136 5.15 -10.25 5.73
C PRO A 136 4.33 -9.27 4.86
N PHE A 137 3.38 -9.80 4.07
CA PHE A 137 2.51 -8.98 3.22
C PHE A 137 1.62 -8.04 4.02
N ASP A 138 1.03 -8.54 5.11
CA ASP A 138 0.20 -7.74 6.02
C ASP A 138 1.00 -6.58 6.64
N GLN A 139 2.21 -6.85 7.12
CA GLN A 139 3.11 -5.82 7.64
C GLN A 139 3.48 -4.78 6.57
N GLN A 140 3.80 -5.24 5.36
CA GLN A 140 4.17 -4.37 4.25
C GLN A 140 3.00 -3.48 3.78
N CYS A 141 1.76 -3.98 3.83
CA CYS A 141 0.57 -3.15 3.56
C CYS A 141 0.44 -2.00 4.57
N TYR A 142 0.76 -2.25 5.84
CA TYR A 142 0.78 -1.23 6.89
C TYR A 142 1.89 -0.19 6.67
N ILE A 143 3.02 -0.56 6.07
CA ILE A 143 4.07 0.41 5.67
C ILE A 143 3.59 1.23 4.46
N GLY A 144 3.06 0.56 3.44
CA GLY A 144 2.66 1.17 2.19
C GLY A 144 1.52 2.19 2.33
N ALA A 145 0.51 1.89 3.15
CA ALA A 145 -0.69 2.71 3.27
C ALA A 145 -0.43 4.19 3.66
N PRO A 146 0.23 4.52 4.79
CA PRO A 146 0.55 5.91 5.12
C PRO A 146 1.54 6.52 4.12
N SER A 147 2.45 5.72 3.55
CA SER A 147 3.44 6.19 2.56
C SER A 147 2.75 6.73 1.31
N ILE A 148 1.81 5.95 0.76
CA ILE A 148 1.02 6.36 -0.42
C ILE A 148 0.22 7.62 -0.10
N LEU A 149 -0.50 7.65 1.01
CA LEU A 149 -1.35 8.78 1.36
C LEU A 149 -0.54 10.09 1.48
N VAL A 150 0.58 10.04 2.21
CA VAL A 150 1.43 11.22 2.44
C VAL A 150 2.13 11.65 1.16
N LEU A 151 2.71 10.72 0.40
CA LEU A 151 3.41 11.04 -0.85
C LEU A 151 2.46 11.60 -1.91
N THR A 152 1.26 11.04 -2.04
CA THR A 152 0.26 11.56 -2.98
C THR A 152 -0.22 12.95 -2.57
N PHE A 153 -0.43 13.20 -1.28
CA PHE A 153 -0.80 14.53 -0.79
C PHE A 153 0.30 15.57 -1.05
N LEU A 154 1.53 15.27 -0.66
CA LEU A 154 2.66 16.19 -0.81
C LEU A 154 3.11 16.36 -2.27
N GLY A 155 2.91 15.35 -3.12
CA GLY A 155 3.21 15.43 -4.54
C GLY A 155 2.13 16.17 -5.34
N GLY A 156 0.86 15.87 -5.09
CA GLY A 156 -0.25 16.42 -5.86
C GLY A 156 -0.66 17.83 -5.43
N VAL A 157 -1.00 18.00 -4.14
CA VAL A 157 -1.59 19.25 -3.62
C VAL A 157 -0.58 20.06 -2.81
N GLY A 158 0.46 19.42 -2.29
CA GLY A 158 1.51 20.06 -1.50
C GLY A 158 2.17 21.29 -2.17
N PRO A 159 2.54 21.27 -3.47
CA PRO A 159 3.18 22.42 -4.10
C PRO A 159 2.31 23.68 -4.13
N SER A 160 0.99 23.52 -4.27
CA SER A 160 0.04 24.65 -4.30
C SER A 160 -0.34 25.15 -2.91
N LEU A 161 -0.42 24.26 -1.90
CA LEU A 161 -0.79 24.65 -0.53
C LEU A 161 0.41 25.11 0.32
N LEU A 162 1.56 24.46 0.16
CA LEU A 162 2.75 24.66 1.02
C LEU A 162 3.89 25.37 0.29
N GLY A 163 3.83 25.45 -1.04
CA GLY A 163 4.92 25.91 -1.90
C GLY A 163 5.91 24.79 -2.23
N LEU A 164 6.53 24.88 -3.41
CA LEU A 164 7.40 23.83 -3.98
C LEU A 164 8.54 23.42 -3.04
N THR A 165 9.19 24.38 -2.38
CA THR A 165 10.32 24.11 -1.48
C THR A 165 9.90 23.32 -0.24
N VAL A 166 8.84 23.77 0.44
CA VAL A 166 8.33 23.11 1.66
C VAL A 166 7.79 21.73 1.30
N SER A 167 7.06 21.61 0.18
CA SER A 167 6.57 20.33 -0.30
C SER A 167 7.70 19.36 -0.61
N GLY A 168 8.76 19.83 -1.30
CA GLY A 168 9.93 19.02 -1.61
C GLY A 168 10.66 18.51 -0.36
N ILE A 169 10.83 19.36 0.66
CA ILE A 169 11.40 18.95 1.95
C ILE A 169 10.51 17.91 2.64
N ALA A 170 9.20 18.12 2.64
CA ALA A 170 8.26 17.18 3.23
C ALA A 170 8.26 15.82 2.51
N VAL A 171 8.35 15.80 1.17
CA VAL A 171 8.49 14.57 0.39
C VAL A 171 9.79 13.85 0.76
N ALA A 172 10.92 14.58 0.86
CA ALA A 172 12.19 13.99 1.26
C ALA A 172 12.11 13.38 2.68
N ALA A 173 11.43 14.04 3.62
CA ALA A 173 11.19 13.53 4.96
C ALA A 173 10.30 12.27 4.95
N ALA A 174 9.26 12.24 4.12
CA ALA A 174 8.39 11.08 3.95
C ALA A 174 9.17 9.89 3.37
N LEU A 175 10.00 10.10 2.34
CA LEU A 175 10.86 9.05 1.78
C LEU A 175 11.87 8.54 2.81
N ALA A 176 12.49 9.42 3.59
CA ALA A 176 13.38 9.03 4.67
C ALA A 176 12.65 8.18 5.73
N TRP A 177 11.41 8.54 6.08
CA TRP A 177 10.57 7.74 6.97
C TRP A 177 10.32 6.34 6.41
N VAL A 178 9.97 6.21 5.12
CA VAL A 178 9.78 4.90 4.47
C VAL A 178 11.04 4.04 4.57
N LEU A 179 12.21 4.61 4.23
CA LEU A 179 13.48 3.90 4.30
C LEU A 179 13.80 3.40 5.71
N VAL A 180 13.56 4.24 6.72
CA VAL A 180 13.80 3.88 8.13
C VAL A 180 12.85 2.78 8.59
N VAL A 181 11.56 2.86 8.24
CA VAL A 181 10.56 1.87 8.64
C VAL A 181 10.79 0.53 7.95
N GLU A 182 11.07 0.52 6.64
CA GLU A 182 11.44 -0.68 5.89
C GLU A 182 12.71 -1.33 6.45
N TYR A 183 13.73 -0.53 6.78
CA TYR A 183 14.95 -1.03 7.39
C TYR A 183 14.65 -1.75 8.72
N PHE A 184 13.85 -1.14 9.59
CA PHE A 184 13.44 -1.78 10.85
C PHE A 184 12.56 -3.01 10.62
N TYR A 185 11.68 -3.00 9.62
CA TYR A 185 10.89 -4.16 9.24
C TYR A 185 11.79 -5.36 8.92
N PHE A 186 12.77 -5.22 8.03
CA PHE A 186 13.68 -6.31 7.69
C PHE A 186 14.54 -6.70 8.89
N ARG A 187 14.98 -5.73 9.70
CA ARG A 187 15.84 -5.98 10.86
C ARG A 187 15.12 -6.73 11.98
N ASP A 188 13.84 -6.47 12.20
CA ASP A 188 13.01 -7.07 13.25
C ASP A 188 12.38 -8.40 12.81
N ASN A 189 12.39 -8.71 11.50
CA ASN A 189 11.87 -9.96 10.93
C ASN A 189 12.96 -10.95 10.49
N SER A 190 14.24 -10.62 10.61
CA SER A 190 15.32 -11.49 10.14
C SER A 190 16.58 -11.40 11.00
N GLU A 191 17.40 -12.46 10.96
CA GLU A 191 18.73 -12.50 11.57
C GLU A 191 19.83 -11.99 10.62
N LEU A 192 19.43 -11.32 9.53
CA LEU A 192 20.33 -10.85 8.50
C LEU A 192 21.22 -9.69 8.99
N ARG A 193 22.37 -9.53 8.33
CA ARG A 193 23.29 -8.42 8.62
C ARG A 193 22.65 -7.08 8.25
N PRO A 194 22.95 -5.99 8.96
CA PRO A 194 22.40 -4.65 8.68
C PRO A 194 22.53 -4.18 7.22
N LEU A 195 23.65 -4.50 6.58
CA LEU A 195 23.88 -4.16 5.17
C LEU A 195 22.94 -4.91 4.22
N VAL A 196 22.62 -6.17 4.54
CA VAL A 196 21.66 -6.97 3.76
C VAL A 196 20.25 -6.42 3.96
N CYS A 197 19.87 -6.04 5.19
CA CYS A 197 18.59 -5.36 5.42
C CYS A 197 18.47 -4.09 4.58
N MET A 198 19.51 -3.24 4.53
CA MET A 198 19.49 -2.04 3.69
C MET A 198 19.39 -2.38 2.19
N ALA A 199 20.11 -3.39 1.73
CA ALA A 199 19.99 -3.86 0.34
C ALA A 199 18.56 -4.35 0.03
N LEU A 200 17.88 -5.00 0.99
CA LEU A 200 16.50 -5.43 0.84
C LEU A 200 15.52 -4.26 0.78
N VAL A 201 15.70 -3.22 1.59
CA VAL A 201 14.91 -1.98 1.47
C VAL A 201 14.99 -1.44 0.04
N LEU A 202 16.20 -1.30 -0.49
CA LEU A 202 16.41 -0.80 -1.84
C LEU A 202 15.83 -1.74 -2.90
N ALA A 203 15.97 -3.05 -2.71
CA ALA A 203 15.42 -4.06 -3.61
C ALA A 203 13.88 -4.05 -3.62
N THR A 204 13.23 -3.84 -2.47
CA THR A 204 11.78 -3.71 -2.36
C THR A 204 11.28 -2.48 -3.11
N LEU A 205 11.89 -1.32 -2.86
CA LEU A 205 11.49 -0.07 -3.50
C LEU A 205 11.79 -0.08 -5.01
N PHE A 206 12.97 -0.53 -5.41
CA PHE A 206 13.36 -0.61 -6.81
C PHE A 206 12.56 -1.68 -7.55
N GLY A 207 12.42 -2.89 -6.98
CA GLY A 207 11.62 -3.97 -7.57
C GLY A 207 10.15 -3.58 -7.70
N GLY A 208 9.58 -2.97 -6.67
CA GLY A 208 8.23 -2.40 -6.70
C GLY A 208 8.06 -1.34 -7.78
N LEU A 209 8.99 -0.38 -7.87
CA LEU A 209 8.99 0.65 -8.92
C LEU A 209 9.07 0.04 -10.32
N VAL A 210 9.97 -0.92 -10.54
CA VAL A 210 10.10 -1.62 -11.82
C VAL A 210 8.80 -2.32 -12.19
N LEU A 211 8.14 -3.02 -11.25
CA LEU A 211 6.87 -3.68 -11.51
C LEU A 211 5.75 -2.69 -11.83
N ILE A 212 5.67 -1.55 -11.13
CA ILE A 212 4.69 -0.50 -11.42
C ILE A 212 4.92 0.10 -12.81
N VAL A 213 6.17 0.40 -13.16
CA VAL A 213 6.54 0.93 -14.48
C VAL A 213 6.22 -0.09 -15.58
N LEU A 214 6.54 -1.36 -15.38
CA LEU A 214 6.20 -2.43 -16.33
C LEU A 214 4.68 -2.57 -16.50
N ALA A 215 3.92 -2.50 -15.41
CA ALA A 215 2.46 -2.51 -15.46
C ALA A 215 1.93 -1.30 -16.25
N ALA A 216 2.47 -0.10 -15.99
CA ALA A 216 2.09 1.11 -16.73
C ALA A 216 2.42 1.00 -18.23
N LEU A 217 3.62 0.51 -18.58
CA LEU A 217 4.03 0.31 -19.98
C LEU A 217 3.17 -0.71 -20.72
N LEU A 218 2.77 -1.79 -20.03
CA LEU A 218 1.87 -2.79 -20.57
C LEU A 218 0.49 -2.19 -20.88
N VAL A 219 0.04 -1.24 -20.05
CA VAL A 219 -1.23 -0.51 -20.23
C VAL A 219 -1.14 0.52 -21.34
N THR A 220 -0.11 1.36 -21.38
CA THR A 220 0.03 2.40 -22.42
C THR A 220 0.28 1.81 -23.81
N GLY A 221 0.78 0.57 -23.85
CA GLY A 221 1.19 -0.13 -25.06
C GLY A 221 2.62 0.24 -25.40
N VAL A 222 3.53 -0.74 -25.38
CA VAL A 222 4.88 -0.56 -25.92
C VAL A 222 4.73 -0.31 -27.42
N SER A 223 4.80 0.95 -27.83
CA SER A 223 4.97 1.34 -29.23
C SER A 223 6.31 0.79 -29.70
N ARG A 224 6.28 -0.33 -30.41
CA ARG A 224 7.26 -0.56 -31.48
C ARG A 224 6.75 0.13 -32.74
#